data_AF-A0A7Z9CFT4-F1
#
_entry.id   AF-A0A7Z9CFT4-F1
#
_cell.length_a   1.000
_cell.length_b   1.000
_cell.length_c   1.000
_cell.angle_alpha   90.00
_cell.angle_beta   90.00
_cell.angle_gamma   90.00
#
_symmetry.space_group_name_H-M   'P 1'
#
loop_
_entity.id
_entity.type
_entity.pdbx_description
1 polymer ?
#
loop_
_entity_poly.entity_id
_entity_poly.type
_entity_poly.pdbx_seq_one_letter_code
_entity_poly.pdbx_strand_id
1 'polypeptide(L)' 'MSTVKLSAEINSVDVPLFEKLLKQFKAKSIKIEEKDSSKMSKEEFFTKIDNGLKEYKCGKTKEFKTFKDFETYISK' A
#
# COMPACT_ATOMS: atom_id res chain seq x y z
N MET A 1 -11.60 18.22 32.87
CA MET A 1 -10.27 17.91 32.31
C MET A 1 -10.39 17.95 30.80
N SER A 2 -9.64 18.81 30.12
CA SER A 2 -9.58 18.83 28.65
C SER A 2 -8.43 17.93 28.20
N THR A 3 -8.66 17.08 27.21
CA THR A 3 -7.64 16.21 26.63
C THR A 3 -7.40 16.63 25.18
N VAL A 4 -6.14 16.90 24.84
CA VAL A 4 -5.72 17.24 23.48
C VAL A 4 -5.07 16.01 22.85
N LYS A 5 -5.46 15.66 21.61
CA LYS A 5 -4.82 14.60 20.83
C LYS A 5 -3.77 15.22 19.92
N LEU A 6 -2.56 14.66 19.93
CA LEU A 6 -1.46 15.06 19.05
C LEU A 6 -1.09 13.86 18.18
N SER A 7 -1.06 14.06 16.87
CA SER A 7 -0.64 13.07 15.88
C SER A 7 0.56 13.63 15.13
N ALA A 8 1.63 12.85 15.04
CA ALA A 8 2.86 13.23 14.34
C ALA A 8 3.41 12.02 13.59
N GLU A 9 4.03 12.28 12.43
CA GLU A 9 4.76 11.27 11.66
C GLU A 9 6.23 11.34 12.10
N ILE A 10 6.75 10.23 12.62
CA ILE A 10 8.12 10.12 13.13
C ILE A 10 8.78 8.88 12.54
N ASN A 11 10.10 8.91 12.41
CA ASN A 11 10.84 7.72 11.99
C ASN A 11 10.76 6.64 13.08
N SER A 12 10.69 5.38 12.67
CA SER A 12 10.62 4.23 13.59
C SER A 12 11.82 4.17 14.54
N VAL A 13 13.00 4.64 14.12
CA VAL A 13 14.21 4.71 14.94
C VAL A 13 14.08 5.64 16.16
N ASP A 14 13.21 6.65 16.09
CA ASP A 14 13.03 7.65 17.14
C ASP A 14 11.91 7.25 18.13
N VAL A 15 11.11 6.22 17.81
CA VAL A 15 10.01 5.73 18.65
C VAL A 15 10.44 5.43 20.10
N PRO A 16 11.59 4.77 20.38
CA PRO A 16 12.04 4.52 21.75
C PRO A 16 12.33 5.79 22.56
N LEU A 17 12.76 6.87 21.89
CA LEU A 17 12.99 8.17 22.53
C LEU A 17 11.66 8.81 22.94
N PHE A 18 10.68 8.81 22.04
CA PHE A 18 9.35 9.35 22.32
C PHE A 18 8.60 8.55 23.37
N GLU A 19 8.75 7.22 23.42
CA GLU A 19 8.15 6.40 24.46
C GLU A 19 8.66 6.78 25.86
N LYS A 20 9.98 7.03 25.99
CA LYS A 20 10.58 7.50 27.26
C LYS A 20 10.06 8.88 27.66
N LEU A 21 9.95 9.81 26.72
CA LEU A 21 9.42 11.15 26.97
C LEU A 21 7.94 11.08 27.39
N LEU A 22 7.10 10.35 26.66
CA LEU A 22 5.66 10.24 26.95
C LEU A 22 5.37 9.56 28.30
N LYS A 23 6.23 8.62 28.74
CA LYS A 23 6.17 8.05 30.10
C LYS A 23 6.38 9.11 31.19
N GLN A 24 7.27 10.08 30.97
CA GLN A 24 7.49 11.18 31.92
C GLN A 24 6.27 12.12 32.00
N PHE A 25 5.56 12.32 30.90
CA PHE A 25 4.36 13.17 30.84
C PHE A 25 3.08 12.52 31.43
N LYS A 26 3.18 11.34 32.06
CA LYS A 26 2.03 10.56 32.58
C LYS A 26 0.92 10.37 31.53
N ALA A 27 1.30 10.21 30.25
CA ALA A 27 0.34 9.96 29.19
C ALA A 27 -0.41 8.64 29.47
N LYS A 28 -1.71 8.71 29.77
CA LYS A 28 -2.53 7.56 30.18
C LYS A 28 -2.70 6.49 29.10
N SER A 29 -2.39 6.81 27.84
CA SER A 29 -2.59 5.93 26.69
C SER A 29 -1.60 6.30 25.59
N ILE A 30 -0.48 5.58 25.51
CA ILE A 30 0.45 5.66 24.37
C ILE A 30 0.02 4.57 23.40
N LYS A 31 -0.46 4.94 22.21
CA LYS A 31 -0.72 4.02 21.10
C LYS A 31 0.33 4.25 20.03
N ILE A 32 1.14 3.25 19.77
CA ILE A 32 2.13 3.24 18.69
C ILE A 32 1.53 2.35 17.60
N GLU A 33 1.13 2.95 16.48
CA GLU A 33 0.67 2.23 15.31
C GLU A 33 1.79 2.26 14.27
N GLU A 34 2.50 1.15 14.13
CA GLU A 34 3.47 0.99 13.06
C GLU A 34 2.74 0.83 11.74
N LYS A 35 3.01 1.76 10.81
CA LYS A 35 2.51 1.67 9.45
C LYS A 35 3.35 0.63 8.72
N ASP A 36 2.86 -0.61 8.68
CA ASP A 36 3.49 -1.70 7.94
C ASP A 36 3.46 -1.39 6.44
N SER A 37 4.61 -1.02 5.89
CA SER A 37 4.76 -0.65 4.47
C SER A 37 4.50 -1.81 3.50
N SER A 38 4.44 -3.06 3.99
CA SER A 38 4.03 -4.21 3.19
C SER A 38 2.52 -4.32 3.03
N LYS A 39 1.75 -3.60 3.86
CA LYS A 39 0.29 -3.62 3.85
C LYS A 39 -0.24 -2.49 2.98
N MET A 40 -0.72 -2.87 1.81
CA MET A 40 -1.49 -2.04 0.90
C MET A 40 -2.83 -1.63 1.55
N SER A 41 -3.25 -0.38 1.34
CA SER A 41 -4.57 0.07 1.79
C SER A 41 -5.68 -0.63 0.98
N LYS A 42 -6.89 -0.72 1.54
CA LYS A 42 -8.05 -1.31 0.85
C LYS A 42 -8.34 -0.58 -0.47
N GLU A 43 -8.13 0.74 -0.49
CA GLU A 43 -8.34 1.58 -1.67
C GLU A 43 -7.31 1.26 -2.76
N GLU A 44 -6.03 1.19 -2.41
CA GLU A 44 -4.94 0.84 -3.33
C GLU A 44 -5.10 -0.58 -3.91
N PHE A 45 -5.62 -1.52 -3.11
CA PHE A 45 -5.94 -2.87 -3.57
C PHE A 45 -7.02 -2.85 -4.65
N PHE A 46 -8.11 -2.10 -4.44
CA PHE A 46 -9.17 -1.97 -5.44
C PHE A 46 -8.71 -1.22 -6.68
N THR A 47 -7.84 -0.21 -6.55
CA THR A 47 -7.24 0.47 -7.70
C THR A 47 -6.40 -0.49 -8.55
N LYS A 48 -5.59 -1.37 -7.93
CA LYS A 48 -4.83 -2.39 -8.67
C LYS A 48 -5.75 -3.36 -9.43
N ILE A 49 -6.83 -3.81 -8.78
CA ILE A 49 -7.82 -4.69 -9.43
C ILE A 49 -8.50 -3.98 -10.60
N ASP A 50 -8.94 -2.73 -10.41
CA ASP A 50 -9.63 -1.97 -11.46
C ASP A 50 -8.69 -1.68 -12.65
N ASN A 51 -7.41 -1.39 -12.39
CA ASN A 51 -6.41 -1.22 -13.44
C ASN A 51 -6.16 -2.52 -14.22
N GLY A 52 -6.00 -3.65 -13.52
CA GLY A 52 -5.86 -4.95 -14.17
C GLY A 52 -7.10 -5.35 -14.98
N LEU A 53 -8.29 -5.05 -14.48
CA LEU A 53 -9.55 -5.23 -15.21
C LEU A 53 -9.65 -4.32 -16.44
N LYS A 54 -9.18 -3.07 -16.35
CA LYS A 54 -9.11 -2.15 -17.49
C LYS A 54 -8.12 -2.63 -18.54
N GLU A 55 -6.95 -3.11 -18.14
CA GLU A 55 -5.97 -3.71 -19.06
C GLU A 55 -6.53 -4.95 -19.77
N TYR A 56 -7.22 -5.83 -19.03
CA TYR A 56 -7.88 -7.01 -19.60
C TYR A 56 -9.04 -6.65 -20.54
N LYS A 57 -9.90 -5.68 -20.15
CA LYS A 57 -11.01 -5.19 -20.98
C LYS A 57 -10.53 -4.40 -22.20
N CYS A 58 -9.38 -3.76 -22.10
CA CYS A 58 -8.69 -3.12 -23.22
C CYS A 58 -7.78 -4.13 -23.95
N GLY A 59 -8.08 -5.43 -23.82
CA GLY A 59 -7.41 -6.52 -24.51
C GLY A 59 -7.19 -6.14 -25.96
N LYS A 60 -5.93 -5.88 -26.31
CA LYS A 60 -5.55 -5.58 -27.68
C LYS A 60 -5.78 -6.85 -28.48
N THR A 61 -6.87 -6.90 -29.24
CA THR A 61 -7.08 -7.93 -30.25
C THR A 61 -5.90 -7.81 -31.22
N LYS A 62 -5.06 -8.85 -31.26
CA LYS A 62 -3.93 -8.91 -32.16
C LYS A 62 -4.33 -9.81 -33.32
N GLU A 63 -4.55 -9.20 -34.47
CA GLU A 63 -4.85 -9.96 -35.68
C GLU A 63 -3.54 -10.55 -36.25
N PHE A 64 -3.58 -11.84 -36.52
CA PHE A 64 -2.48 -12.56 -37.16
C PHE A 64 -2.89 -12.87 -38.60
N LYS A 65 -2.00 -12.60 -39.56
CA LYS A 65 -2.28 -12.88 -40.98
C LYS A 65 -2.32 -14.37 -41.26
N THR A 66 -1.53 -15.16 -40.52
CA THR A 66 -1.49 -16.61 -40.65
C THR A 66 -1.42 -17.29 -39.28
N PHE A 67 -1.84 -18.55 -39.23
CA PHE A 67 -1.75 -19.38 -38.02
C PHE A 67 -0.30 -19.57 -37.54
N LYS A 68 0.67 -19.61 -38.46
CA LYS A 68 2.11 -19.73 -38.15
C LYS A 68 2.66 -18.52 -37.39
N ASP A 69 2.14 -17.32 -37.69
CA ASP A 69 2.50 -16.10 -36.96
C ASP A 69 2.00 -16.14 -35.51
N PHE A 70 0.85 -16.77 -35.27
CA PHE A 70 0.31 -16.99 -33.93
C PHE A 70 1.16 -18.01 -33.14
N GLU A 71 1.47 -19.15 -33.74
CA GLU A 71 2.32 -20.18 -33.12
C GLU A 71 3.68 -19.63 -32.69
N THR A 72 4.29 -18.76 -33.51
CA THR A 72 5.56 -18.11 -33.20
C THR A 72 5.46 -17.12 -32.03
N TYR A 73 4.31 -16.48 -31.84
CA TYR A 73 4.08 -15.52 -30.75
C TYR A 73 3.93 -16.20 -29.40
N ILE A 74 3.20 -17.32 -29.33
CA ILE A 74 2.96 -18.06 -28.09
C ILE A 74 4.14 -18.95 -27.66
N SER A 75 5.09 -19.19 -28.56
CA SER A 75 6.29 -20.01 -28.31
C SER A 75 7.48 -19.19 -27.79
N LYS A 76 7.32 -17.88 -27.56
CA LYS A 76 8.31 -17.00 -26.92
C LYS A 76 8.05 -16.87 -25.43
#